data_AF-A0A929MPH7-F1
#
_entry.id   AF-A0A929MPH7-F1
#
_cell.length_a   1.000
_cell.length_b   1.000
_cell.length_c   1.000
_cell.angle_alpha   90.00
_cell.angle_beta   90.00
_cell.angle_gamma   90.00
#
_symmetry.space_group_name_H-M   'P 1'
#
loop_
_entity.id
_entity.type
_entity.pdbx_description
1 polymer ?
#
loop_
_entity_poly.entity_id
_entity_poly.type
_entity_poly.pdbx_seq_one_letter_code
_entity_poly.pdbx_strand_id
1 'polypeptide(L)' 'YSPSFKQPGELKARYYSDIAATISDNFGVAKTEQGSSFLSQLN' A
#
# COMPACT_ATOMS: atom_id res chain seq x y z
N TYR A 1 8.93 2.97 -5.44
CA TYR A 1 9.30 4.17 -6.21
C TYR A 1 8.37 4.26 -7.40
N SER A 2 7.74 5.41 -7.62
CA SER A 2 6.84 5.67 -8.76
C SER A 2 7.20 7.03 -9.38
N PRO A 3 7.24 7.16 -10.72
CA PRO A 3 7.44 8.46 -11.38
C PRO A 3 6.40 9.52 -11.00
N SER A 4 5.23 9.08 -10.54
CA SER A 4 4.14 9.99 -10.14
C SER A 4 4.37 10.63 -8.78
N PHE A 5 5.25 10.06 -7.94
CA PHE A 5 5.49 10.56 -6.58
C PHE A 5 6.09 11.95 -6.61
N LYS A 6 5.45 12.87 -5.90
CA LYS A 6 5.87 14.27 -5.85
C LYS A 6 6.95 14.51 -4.81
N GLN A 7 6.96 13.72 -3.73
CA GLN A 7 7.89 13.87 -2.63
C GLN A 7 8.21 12.50 -1.99
N PRO A 8 9.45 12.29 -1.53
CA PRO A 8 9.78 11.10 -0.73
C PRO A 8 9.16 11.21 0.67
N GLY A 9 8.80 10.06 1.26
CA GLY A 9 8.25 9.97 2.61
C GLY A 9 8.33 8.56 3.19
N GLU A 10 8.24 8.46 4.50
CA GLU A 10 8.20 7.18 5.21
C GLU A 10 6.77 6.62 5.23
N LEU A 11 6.63 5.33 4.88
CA LEU A 11 5.35 4.64 4.90
C LEU A 11 5.11 4.02 6.26
N LYS A 12 3.89 4.09 6.75
CA LYS A 12 3.47 3.42 8.00
C LYS A 12 3.12 1.95 7.81
N ALA A 13 3.83 1.24 6.92
CA ALA A 13 3.69 -0.20 6.74
C ALA A 13 4.34 -0.91 7.94
N ARG A 14 3.64 -1.87 8.55
CA ARG A 14 4.08 -2.55 9.77
C ARG A 14 4.35 -4.03 9.58
N TYR A 15 3.64 -4.67 8.66
CA TYR A 15 3.68 -6.11 8.44
C TYR A 15 3.87 -6.46 6.97
N TYR A 16 4.41 -7.64 6.68
CA TYR A 16 4.57 -8.11 5.29
C TYR A 16 3.23 -8.26 4.57
N SER A 17 2.16 -8.60 5.29
CA SER A 17 0.80 -8.67 4.75
C SER A 17 0.28 -7.32 4.24
N ASP A 18 0.82 -6.19 4.70
CA ASP A 18 0.40 -4.86 4.26
C ASP A 18 0.73 -4.61 2.79
N ILE A 19 1.75 -5.30 2.25
CA ILE A 19 2.09 -5.27 0.83
C ILE A 19 0.96 -5.90 0.01
N ALA A 20 0.54 -7.12 0.37
CA ALA A 20 -0.53 -7.82 -0.33
C ALA A 20 -1.87 -7.07 -0.21
N ALA A 21 -2.15 -6.49 0.96
CA ALA A 21 -3.33 -5.65 1.17
C ALA A 21 -3.30 -4.40 0.27
N THR A 22 -2.15 -3.73 0.12
CA THR A 22 -1.99 -2.55 -0.73
C THR A 22 -2.16 -2.88 -2.21
N ILE A 23 -1.60 -4.01 -2.66
CA ILE A 23 -1.79 -4.49 -4.04
C ILE A 23 -3.28 -4.75 -4.31
N SER A 24 -3.95 -5.46 -3.40
CA SER A 24 -5.38 -5.80 -3.55
C SER A 24 -6.26 -4.55 -3.61
N ASP A 25 -5.98 -3.56 -2.75
CA ASP A 25 -6.67 -2.26 -2.71
C ASP A 25 -6.47 -1.46 -4.00
N ASN A 26 -5.26 -1.49 -4.57
CA ASN A 26 -4.94 -0.79 -5.82
C ASN A 26 -5.70 -1.33 -7.03
N PHE A 27 -5.95 -2.65 -7.06
CA PHE A 27 -6.67 -3.29 -8.17
C PHE A 27 -8.17 -3.47 -7.90
N GLY A 28 -8.67 -3.05 -6.74
CA GLY A 28 -10.08 -3.20 -6.37
C GLY A 28 -10.53 -4.66 -6.25
N VAL A 29 -9.62 -5.57 -5.90
CA VAL A 29 -9.90 -6.99 -5.72
C VAL A 29 -10.10 -7.32 -4.24
N ALA A 30 -10.57 -8.53 -3.95
CA ALA A 30 -10.77 -8.99 -2.58
C ALA A 30 -9.48 -8.87 -1.75
N LYS A 31 -9.60 -8.30 -0.55
CA LYS A 31 -8.48 -8.12 0.36
C LYS A 31 -8.07 -9.45 0.98
N THR A 32 -6.79 -9.56 1.32
CA THR A 32 -6.28 -10.64 2.17
C THR A 32 -6.90 -10.55 3.56
N GLU A 33 -7.04 -11.68 4.25
CA GLU A 33 -7.59 -11.73 5.62
C GLU A 33 -6.78 -10.90 6.63
N GLN A 34 -5.51 -10.67 6.33
CA GLN A 34 -4.56 -9.96 7.16
C GLN A 34 -3.91 -8.81 6.38
N GLY A 35 -3.41 -7.82 7.11
CA GLY A 35 -2.71 -6.66 6.57
C GLY A 35 -3.59 -5.42 6.42
N SER A 36 -2.93 -4.27 6.43
CA SER A 36 -3.55 -2.95 6.25
C SER A 36 -2.91 -2.25 5.05
N SER A 37 -3.74 -1.87 4.08
CA SER A 37 -3.27 -1.12 2.90
C SER A 37 -2.68 0.23 3.32
N PHE A 38 -1.54 0.58 2.74
CA PHE A 38 -0.92 1.91 2.84
C PHE A 38 -1.03 2.68 1.52
N LEU A 39 -1.91 2.26 0.60
CA LEU A 39 -2.09 2.86 -0.73
C LEU A 39 -2.33 4.38 -0.65
N SER A 40 -3.09 4.84 0.34
CA SER A 40 -3.40 6.26 0.57
C SER A 40 -2.20 7.12 0.98
N GLN A 41 -1.04 6.51 1.27
CA GLN A 41 0.21 7.19 1.61
C GLN A 41 1.14 7.33 0.39
N LEU A 42 0.78 6.76 -0.76
CA LEU A 42 1.58 6.77 -1.97
C LEU A 42 1.28 8.05 -2.80
N ASN A 43 1.98 9.15 -2.48
CA ASN A 43 1.78 10.50 -3.04
C ASN A 43 2.88 10.97 -4.01
#